data_AF-A0A496SII4-F1
#
_entry.id   AF-A0A496SII4-F1
#
_cell.length_a   1.000
_cell.length_b   1.000
_cell.length_c   1.000
_cell.angle_alpha   90.00
_cell.angle_beta   90.00
_cell.angle_gamma   90.00
#
_symmetry.space_group_name_H-M   'P 1'
#
loop_
_entity.id
_entity.type
_entity.pdbx_description
1 polymer ?
#
loop_
_entity_poly.entity_id
_entity_poly.type
_entity_poly.pdbx_seq_one_letter_code
_entity_poly.pdbx_strand_id
1 'polypeptide(L)'
;MGRKFRAWLVLAAGLAATSALYIGTPGLVTGPESVLRLPLLSWWGNVPIIFSKDFLMFTGGHFRPLGYAVLASLRTFFPADVTWFWRTLFLLIHFFNAVLAFHIFERFAHRTSAALLATFVFALHPIGSVVFGQAGNFHYLLGTTFLLGSLNLYLSGHFGRRYVLSPVLFL
;
A
#
# COMPACT_ATOMS: atom_id res chain seq x y z
N MET A 1 20.76 -9.49 18.16
CA MET A 1 19.92 -9.03 17.02
C MET A 1 19.20 -10.22 16.41
N GLY A 2 17.87 -10.24 16.41
CA GLY A 2 17.07 -11.44 16.06
C GLY A 2 17.05 -11.78 14.56
N ARG A 3 16.83 -13.07 14.22
CA ARG A 3 16.74 -13.58 12.83
C ARG A 3 15.72 -12.81 11.97
N LYS A 4 14.56 -12.49 12.54
CA LYS A 4 13.49 -11.72 11.87
C LYS A 4 13.90 -10.28 11.54
N PHE A 5 14.60 -9.62 12.46
CA PHE A 5 15.09 -8.27 12.24
C PHE A 5 16.13 -8.23 11.12
N ARG A 6 17.03 -9.23 11.04
CA ARG A 6 17.95 -9.36 9.90
C ARG A 6 17.21 -9.55 8.58
N ALA A 7 16.14 -10.36 8.56
CA ALA A 7 15.29 -10.53 7.38
C ALA A 7 14.65 -9.20 6.95
N TRP A 8 14.13 -8.41 7.90
CA TRP A 8 13.57 -7.09 7.61
C TRP A 8 14.60 -6.12 7.02
N LEU A 9 15.83 -6.10 7.55
CA LEU A 9 16.91 -5.30 6.98
C LEU A 9 17.26 -5.73 5.55
N VAL A 10 17.29 -7.03 5.29
CA VAL A 10 17.53 -7.57 3.93
C VAL A 10 16.41 -7.16 2.99
N LEU A 11 15.14 -7.24 3.41
CA LEU A 11 13.99 -6.77 2.63
C LEU A 11 14.06 -5.26 2.37
N ALA A 12 14.37 -4.46 3.40
CA ALA A 12 14.52 -3.02 3.28
C ALA A 12 15.64 -2.65 2.31
N ALA A 13 16.79 -3.31 2.39
CA ALA A 13 17.92 -3.10 1.50
C ALA A 13 17.57 -3.47 0.05
N GLY A 14 16.93 -4.61 -0.18
CA GLY A 14 16.53 -5.02 -1.53
C GLY A 14 15.45 -4.11 -2.14
N LEU A 15 14.46 -3.69 -1.35
CA LEU A 15 13.48 -2.69 -1.78
C LEU A 15 14.13 -1.34 -2.08
N ALA A 16 15.04 -0.86 -1.24
CA ALA A 16 15.77 0.37 -1.49
C ALA A 16 16.60 0.29 -2.78
N ALA A 17 17.36 -0.80 -2.97
CA ALA A 17 18.18 -1.01 -4.17
C ALA A 17 17.35 -1.06 -5.45
N THR A 18 16.22 -1.77 -5.41
CA THR A 18 15.33 -1.92 -6.58
C THR A 18 14.49 -0.67 -6.85
N SER A 19 14.21 0.12 -5.82
CA SER A 19 13.47 1.38 -5.91
C SER A 19 14.35 2.58 -6.29
N ALA A 20 15.66 2.52 -6.03
CA ALA A 20 16.59 3.62 -6.29
C ALA A 20 16.52 4.13 -7.74
N LEU A 21 16.35 3.21 -8.69
CA LEU A 21 16.23 3.53 -10.12
C LEU A 21 14.92 4.24 -10.48
N TYR A 22 13.87 4.08 -9.68
CA TYR A 22 12.55 4.67 -9.92
C TYR A 22 12.31 5.97 -9.16
N ILE A 23 13.12 6.28 -8.14
CA ILE A 23 13.02 7.53 -7.38
C ILE A 23 13.33 8.75 -8.26
N GLY A 24 14.20 8.61 -9.26
CA GLY A 24 14.59 9.69 -10.18
C GLY A 24 13.78 9.80 -11.47
N THR A 25 12.91 8.83 -11.79
CA THR A 25 12.11 8.89 -13.02
C THR A 25 10.89 9.80 -12.84
N PRO A 26 10.44 10.52 -13.88
CA PRO A 26 9.16 11.21 -13.89
C PRO A 26 8.05 10.14 -13.83
N GLY A 27 7.65 9.81 -12.61
CA GLY A 27 6.69 8.76 -12.31
C GLY A 27 5.29 9.34 -12.25
N LEU A 28 4.29 8.51 -12.55
CA LEU A 28 2.91 8.96 -12.75
C LEU A 28 2.21 9.36 -11.44
N VAL A 29 2.82 9.08 -10.27
CA VAL A 29 2.24 9.34 -8.94
C VAL A 29 1.86 10.81 -8.79
N THR A 30 2.70 11.73 -9.28
CA THR A 30 2.49 13.19 -9.18
C THR A 30 2.38 13.87 -10.54
N GLY A 31 2.22 13.07 -11.61
CA GLY A 31 2.04 13.57 -12.98
C GLY A 31 0.78 14.44 -13.14
N PRO A 32 0.63 15.14 -14.27
CA PRO A 32 -0.53 16.01 -14.52
C PRO A 32 -1.87 15.30 -14.40
N GLU A 33 -1.94 14.04 -14.82
CA GLU A 33 -3.14 13.18 -14.75
C GLU A 33 -3.31 12.47 -13.41
N SER A 34 -2.49 12.77 -12.41
CA SER A 34 -2.57 12.12 -11.11
C SER A 34 -3.86 12.51 -10.38
N VAL A 35 -4.52 11.51 -9.78
CA VAL A 35 -5.67 11.73 -8.88
C VAL A 35 -5.35 12.69 -7.73
N LEU A 36 -4.08 12.82 -7.31
CA LEU A 36 -3.68 13.78 -6.28
C LEU A 36 -3.94 15.24 -6.67
N ARG A 37 -4.06 15.52 -7.98
CA ARG A 37 -4.38 16.84 -8.52
C ARG A 37 -5.88 17.10 -8.62
N LEU A 38 -6.73 16.12 -8.34
CA LEU A 38 -8.18 16.34 -8.25
C LEU A 38 -8.49 17.33 -7.12
N PRO A 39 -9.19 18.44 -7.38
CA PRO A 39 -9.54 19.42 -6.34
C PRO A 39 -10.32 18.80 -5.18
N LEU A 40 -11.15 17.80 -5.45
CA LEU A 40 -11.91 17.08 -4.42
C LEU A 40 -11.02 16.32 -3.44
N LEU A 41 -9.79 15.94 -3.83
CA LEU A 41 -8.83 15.33 -2.91
C LEU A 41 -7.94 16.36 -2.21
N SER A 42 -8.11 17.66 -2.43
CA SER A 42 -7.20 18.65 -1.82
C SER A 42 -7.40 18.86 -0.31
N TRP A 43 -8.55 18.46 0.23
CA TRP A 43 -8.94 18.75 1.60
C TRP A 43 -9.77 17.62 2.22
N TRP A 44 -9.50 17.30 3.49
CA TRP A 44 -10.19 16.25 4.25
C TRP A 44 -11.68 16.55 4.44
N GLY A 45 -12.09 17.82 4.43
CA GLY A 45 -13.51 18.20 4.53
C GLY A 45 -14.35 17.72 3.35
N ASN A 46 -13.73 17.30 2.24
CA ASN A 46 -14.41 16.70 1.09
C ASN A 46 -14.70 15.20 1.26
N VAL A 47 -14.25 14.56 2.34
CA VAL A 47 -14.48 13.12 2.58
C VAL A 47 -15.96 12.72 2.47
N PRO A 48 -16.94 13.46 3.01
CA PRO A 48 -18.35 13.12 2.82
C PRO A 48 -18.75 13.04 1.33
N ILE A 49 -18.23 13.93 0.49
CA ILE A 49 -18.48 13.94 -0.96
C ILE A 49 -17.81 12.72 -1.60
N ILE A 50 -16.60 12.34 -1.19
CA ILE A 50 -15.87 11.17 -1.73
C ILE A 50 -16.67 9.87 -1.57
N PHE A 51 -17.47 9.76 -0.52
CA PHE A 51 -18.37 8.61 -0.30
C PHE A 51 -19.75 8.76 -0.94
N SER A 52 -20.06 9.89 -1.59
CA SER A 52 -21.32 10.10 -2.30
C SER A 52 -21.27 9.54 -3.72
N LYS A 53 -22.45 9.37 -4.32
CA LYS A 53 -22.58 8.99 -5.73
C LYS A 53 -22.00 10.05 -6.67
N ASP A 54 -21.98 11.31 -6.24
CA ASP A 54 -21.48 12.43 -7.06
C ASP A 54 -19.99 12.29 -7.31
N PHE A 55 -19.24 11.61 -6.44
CA PHE A 55 -17.82 11.39 -6.65
C PHE A 55 -17.51 10.42 -7.79
N LEU A 56 -18.44 9.53 -8.17
CA LEU A 56 -18.28 8.56 -9.25
C LEU A 56 -17.90 9.21 -10.58
N MET A 57 -18.41 10.42 -10.84
CA MET A 57 -18.16 11.13 -12.11
C MET A 57 -16.72 11.63 -12.24
N PHE A 58 -15.95 11.66 -11.13
CA PHE A 58 -14.55 12.10 -11.10
C PHE A 58 -13.53 10.96 -11.06
N THR A 59 -13.98 9.70 -10.95
CA THR A 59 -13.09 8.54 -10.79
C THR A 59 -12.91 7.71 -12.06
N GLY A 60 -13.37 8.20 -13.22
CA GLY A 60 -13.28 7.45 -14.48
C GLY A 60 -13.92 6.07 -14.42
N GLY A 61 -14.97 5.89 -13.61
CA GLY A 61 -15.65 4.61 -13.39
C GLY A 61 -15.06 3.72 -12.28
N HIS A 62 -13.93 4.08 -11.67
CA HIS A 62 -13.30 3.29 -10.60
C HIS A 62 -13.61 3.83 -9.19
N PHE A 63 -14.78 3.47 -8.65
CA PHE A 63 -15.17 3.89 -7.30
C PHE A 63 -14.41 3.13 -6.22
N ARG A 64 -13.48 3.82 -5.55
CA ARG A 64 -12.64 3.28 -4.45
C ARG A 64 -12.56 4.30 -3.30
N PRO A 65 -13.69 4.64 -2.66
CA PRO A 65 -13.83 5.84 -1.82
C PRO A 65 -12.89 5.83 -0.61
N LEU A 66 -12.61 4.68 -0.01
CA LEU A 66 -11.70 4.58 1.12
C LEU A 66 -10.28 5.03 0.76
N GLY A 67 -9.75 4.58 -0.38
CA GLY A 67 -8.41 4.98 -0.83
C GLY A 67 -8.34 6.49 -1.07
N TYR A 68 -9.37 7.04 -1.72
CA TYR A 68 -9.47 8.48 -1.98
C TYR A 68 -9.63 9.32 -0.71
N ALA A 69 -10.40 8.85 0.28
CA ALA A 69 -10.57 9.54 1.55
C ALA A 69 -9.27 9.63 2.34
N VAL A 70 -8.47 8.55 2.34
CA VAL A 70 -7.12 8.56 2.95
C VAL A 70 -6.20 9.52 2.21
N LEU A 71 -6.19 9.50 0.86
CA LEU A 71 -5.41 10.45 0.08
C LEU A 71 -5.84 11.90 0.34
N ALA A 72 -7.13 12.19 0.44
CA ALA A 72 -7.67 13.53 0.73
C ALA A 72 -7.27 14.03 2.12
N SER A 73 -7.27 13.13 3.10
CA SER A 73 -6.83 13.43 4.46
C SER A 73 -5.35 13.82 4.47
N LEU A 74 -4.50 13.11 3.72
CA LEU A 74 -3.08 13.41 3.61
C LEU A 74 -2.79 14.66 2.76
N ARG A 75 -3.54 14.86 1.68
CA ARG A 75 -3.42 16.02 0.78
C ARG A 75 -3.70 17.36 1.46
N THR A 76 -4.42 17.35 2.58
CA THR A 76 -4.61 18.53 3.45
C THR A 76 -3.27 19.10 3.94
N PHE A 77 -2.28 18.24 4.19
CA PHE A 77 -0.98 18.61 4.73
C PHE A 77 0.13 18.58 3.69
N PHE A 78 0.00 17.71 2.69
CA PHE A 78 1.02 17.48 1.68
C PHE A 78 0.49 17.85 0.28
N PRO A 79 1.06 18.89 -0.36
CA PRO A 79 0.76 19.23 -1.74
C PRO A 79 1.00 18.06 -2.72
N ALA A 80 0.27 18.06 -3.85
CA ALA A 80 0.35 16.97 -4.84
C ALA A 80 1.72 16.88 -5.53
N ASP A 81 2.45 17.99 -5.59
CA ASP A 81 3.77 18.15 -6.19
C ASP A 81 4.92 17.66 -5.31
N VAL A 82 4.67 17.39 -4.01
CA VAL A 82 5.66 16.86 -3.06
C VAL A 82 5.95 15.37 -3.36
N THR A 83 6.64 15.14 -4.47
CA THR A 83 6.82 13.82 -5.07
C THR A 83 7.58 12.86 -4.17
N TRP A 84 8.57 13.35 -3.44
CA TRP A 84 9.33 12.53 -2.49
C TRP A 84 8.42 11.98 -1.38
N PHE A 85 7.51 12.80 -0.84
CA PHE A 85 6.60 12.38 0.23
C PHE A 85 5.69 11.24 -0.24
N TRP A 86 4.99 11.43 -1.36
CA TRP A 86 4.04 10.44 -1.87
C TRP A 86 4.71 9.12 -2.21
N ARG A 87 5.89 9.17 -2.85
CA ARG A 87 6.67 7.97 -3.18
C ARG A 87 7.17 7.25 -1.94
N THR A 88 7.73 7.99 -0.98
CA THR A 88 8.20 7.41 0.28
C THR A 88 7.05 6.78 1.04
N LEU A 89 5.89 7.44 1.13
CA LEU A 89 4.71 6.88 1.76
C LEU A 89 4.26 5.57 1.09
N PHE A 90 4.16 5.54 -0.23
CA PHE A 90 3.71 4.36 -0.97
C PHE A 90 4.71 3.22 -0.82
N LEU A 91 6.01 3.52 -0.87
CA LEU A 91 7.08 2.56 -0.66
C LEU A 91 7.09 2.01 0.78
N LEU A 92 6.82 2.85 1.78
CA LEU A 92 6.71 2.43 3.18
C LEU A 92 5.53 1.47 3.40
N ILE A 93 4.37 1.77 2.81
CA ILE A 93 3.21 0.87 2.87
C ILE A 93 3.52 -0.44 2.16
N HIS A 94 4.17 -0.39 0.99
CA HIS A 94 4.59 -1.59 0.27
C HIS A 94 5.63 -2.42 1.04
N PHE A 95 6.59 -1.77 1.70
CA PHE A 95 7.52 -2.43 2.61
C PHE A 95 6.78 -3.14 3.75
N PHE A 96 5.77 -2.50 4.33
CA PHE A 96 4.94 -3.13 5.36
C PHE A 96 4.19 -4.36 4.80
N ASN A 97 3.64 -4.28 3.59
CA ASN A 97 3.07 -5.43 2.89
C ASN A 97 4.08 -6.57 2.70
N ALA A 98 5.31 -6.27 2.30
CA ALA A 98 6.37 -7.26 2.16
C ALA A 98 6.73 -7.93 3.51
N VAL A 99 6.76 -7.16 4.60
CA VAL A 99 6.97 -7.71 5.95
C VAL A 99 5.82 -8.65 6.36
N LEU A 100 4.57 -8.27 6.11
CA LEU A 100 3.41 -9.13 6.38
C LEU A 100 3.44 -10.41 5.52
N ALA A 101 3.78 -10.30 4.24
CA ALA A 101 3.94 -11.43 3.34
C ALA A 101 5.06 -12.37 3.81
N PHE A 102 6.21 -11.83 4.23
CA PHE A 102 7.29 -12.62 4.81
C PHE A 102 6.82 -13.43 6.03
N HIS A 103 6.04 -12.83 6.93
CA HIS A 103 5.49 -13.55 8.08
C HIS A 103 4.51 -14.65 7.72
N ILE A 104 3.83 -14.55 6.58
CA ILE A 104 3.00 -15.64 6.05
C ILE A 104 3.92 -16.72 5.47
N PHE A 105 4.84 -16.36 4.57
CA PHE A 105 5.73 -17.32 3.92
C PHE A 105 6.64 -18.07 4.90
N GLU A 106 7.13 -17.42 5.96
CA GLU A 106 7.96 -18.05 7.00
C GLU A 106 7.19 -19.19 7.71
N ARG A 107 5.85 -19.15 7.78
CA ARG A 107 5.06 -20.23 8.41
C ARG A 107 5.04 -21.50 7.58
N PHE A 108 5.16 -21.38 6.27
CA PHE A 108 5.07 -22.51 5.33
C PHE A 108 6.44 -22.94 4.79
N ALA A 109 7.45 -22.09 4.88
CA ALA A 109 8.79 -22.39 4.37
C ALA A 109 9.64 -23.16 5.39
N HIS A 110 10.28 -24.25 4.95
CA HIS A 110 11.26 -24.98 5.76
C HIS A 110 12.54 -24.18 6.06
N ARG A 111 12.86 -23.18 5.23
CA ARG A 111 14.07 -22.34 5.35
C ARG A 111 13.71 -20.87 5.22
N THR A 112 14.30 -20.03 6.08
CA THR A 112 14.11 -18.56 6.05
C THR A 112 14.54 -17.95 4.72
N SER A 113 15.55 -18.50 4.05
CA SER A 113 15.98 -18.04 2.73
C SER A 113 14.91 -18.24 1.65
N ALA A 114 14.14 -19.33 1.71
CA ALA A 114 13.01 -19.56 0.79
C ALA A 114 11.88 -18.56 1.04
N ALA A 115 11.56 -18.26 2.30
CA ALA A 115 10.60 -17.21 2.65
C ALA A 115 11.05 -15.82 2.17
N LEU A 116 12.34 -15.50 2.32
CA LEU A 116 12.92 -14.25 1.80
C LEU A 116 12.82 -14.18 0.28
N LEU A 117 13.16 -15.25 -0.44
CA LEU A 117 13.05 -15.29 -1.90
C LEU A 117 11.61 -15.07 -2.36
N ALA A 118 10.65 -15.77 -1.77
CA ALA A 118 9.22 -15.57 -2.08
C ALA A 118 8.77 -14.14 -1.79
N THR A 119 9.24 -13.56 -0.68
CA THR A 119 8.96 -12.16 -0.34
C THR A 119 9.56 -11.19 -1.34
N PHE A 120 10.78 -11.44 -1.84
CA PHE A 120 11.38 -10.60 -2.88
C PHE A 120 10.61 -10.66 -4.18
N VAL A 121 10.18 -11.84 -4.60
CA VAL A 121 9.32 -11.99 -5.79
C VAL A 121 8.03 -11.18 -5.62
N PHE A 122 7.37 -11.28 -4.46
CA PHE A 122 6.20 -10.47 -4.12
C PHE A 122 6.52 -8.96 -4.12
N ALA A 123 7.62 -8.57 -3.49
CA ALA A 123 8.01 -7.17 -3.33
C ALA A 123 8.36 -6.52 -4.68
N LEU A 124 8.96 -7.25 -5.62
CA LEU A 124 9.33 -6.75 -6.94
C LEU A 124 8.13 -6.60 -7.89
N HIS A 125 7.14 -7.49 -7.79
CA HIS A 125 6.10 -7.66 -8.81
C HIS A 125 5.19 -6.44 -9.06
N PRO A 126 4.96 -5.50 -8.10
CA PRO A 126 4.16 -4.29 -8.39
C PRO A 126 4.91 -2.96 -8.20
N ILE A 127 6.25 -2.94 -8.04
CA ILE A 127 6.99 -1.69 -7.74
C ILE A 127 6.74 -0.61 -8.80
N GLY A 128 6.88 -0.97 -10.08
CA GLY A 128 6.72 -0.02 -11.18
C GLY A 128 5.28 0.45 -11.40
N SER A 129 4.29 -0.43 -11.24
CA SER A 129 2.89 -0.16 -11.63
C SER A 129 2.02 0.38 -10.49
N VAL A 130 2.33 0.04 -9.24
CA VAL A 130 1.51 0.39 -8.07
C VAL A 130 2.23 1.39 -7.17
N VAL A 131 3.54 1.23 -6.92
CA VAL A 131 4.30 2.11 -6.01
C VAL A 131 4.77 3.38 -6.72
N PHE A 132 5.37 3.23 -7.91
CA PHE A 132 5.84 4.36 -8.73
C PHE A 132 4.92 4.68 -9.93
N GLY A 133 3.84 3.90 -10.08
CA GLY A 133 2.83 4.09 -11.11
C GLY A 133 1.90 5.26 -10.79
N GLN A 134 0.58 5.06 -10.88
CA GLN A 134 -0.40 6.13 -10.64
C GLN A 134 -0.89 6.15 -9.19
N ALA A 135 -1.11 7.34 -8.64
CA ALA A 135 -1.70 7.49 -7.30
C ALA A 135 -3.11 6.88 -7.18
N GLY A 136 -3.83 6.71 -8.29
CA GLY A 136 -5.12 6.01 -8.33
C GLY A 136 -5.04 4.56 -7.87
N ASN A 137 -3.87 3.92 -7.98
CA ASN A 137 -3.64 2.54 -7.57
C ASN A 137 -3.40 2.38 -6.06
N PHE A 138 -3.47 3.48 -5.28
CA PHE A 138 -3.26 3.45 -3.83
C PHE A 138 -4.17 2.46 -3.10
N HIS A 139 -5.40 2.26 -3.60
CA HIS A 139 -6.33 1.28 -3.04
C HIS A 139 -5.81 -0.16 -3.09
N TYR A 140 -4.95 -0.53 -4.05
CA TYR A 140 -4.30 -1.84 -4.08
C TYR A 140 -3.30 -2.00 -2.93
N LEU A 141 -2.56 -0.95 -2.57
CA LEU A 141 -1.62 -0.98 -1.44
C LEU A 141 -2.36 -1.16 -0.11
N LEU A 142 -3.43 -0.39 0.10
CA LEU A 142 -4.27 -0.51 1.29
C LEU A 142 -5.00 -1.86 1.35
N GLY A 143 -5.64 -2.28 0.26
CA GLY A 143 -6.34 -3.56 0.19
C GLY A 143 -5.41 -4.74 0.48
N THR A 144 -4.19 -4.72 -0.08
CA THR A 144 -3.16 -5.72 0.20
C THR A 144 -2.73 -5.70 1.67
N THR A 145 -2.61 -4.51 2.27
CA THR A 145 -2.29 -4.37 3.71
C THR A 145 -3.33 -5.06 4.57
N PHE A 146 -4.61 -4.76 4.33
CA PHE A 146 -5.70 -5.35 5.10
C PHE A 146 -5.83 -6.85 4.87
N LEU A 147 -5.65 -7.32 3.62
CA LEU A 147 -5.67 -8.74 3.29
C LEU A 147 -4.55 -9.51 3.98
N LEU A 148 -3.30 -9.04 3.87
CA LEU A 148 -2.15 -9.72 4.48
C LEU A 148 -2.20 -9.63 6.01
N GLY A 149 -2.70 -8.51 6.55
CA GLY A 149 -2.90 -8.34 7.99
C GLY A 149 -3.96 -9.30 8.54
N SER A 150 -5.13 -9.39 7.89
CA SER A 150 -6.20 -10.30 8.29
C SER A 150 -5.76 -11.76 8.18
N LEU A 151 -5.05 -12.13 7.12
CA LEU A 151 -4.49 -13.47 6.96
C LEU A 151 -3.44 -13.80 8.02
N ASN A 152 -2.55 -12.85 8.37
CA ASN A 152 -1.61 -13.05 9.47
C ASN A 152 -2.33 -13.28 10.81
N LEU A 153 -3.37 -12.52 11.10
CA LEU A 153 -4.17 -12.69 12.31
C LEU A 153 -4.89 -14.04 12.33
N TYR A 154 -5.47 -14.43 11.19
CA TYR A 154 -6.13 -15.74 11.00
C TYR A 154 -5.15 -16.89 11.26
N LEU A 155 -4.00 -16.88 10.60
CA LEU A 155 -2.97 -17.93 10.75
C LEU A 155 -2.31 -17.94 12.13
N SER A 156 -2.42 -16.86 12.91
CA SER A 156 -1.88 -16.80 14.28
C SER A 156 -2.85 -17.36 15.32
N GLY A 157 -4.00 -17.90 14.91
CA GLY A 157 -5.02 -18.43 15.81
C GLY A 157 -5.74 -17.36 16.65
N HIS A 158 -5.49 -16.07 16.39
CA HIS A 158 -6.09 -14.96 17.15
C HIS A 158 -7.57 -14.75 16.83
N PHE A 159 -8.09 -15.38 15.77
CA PHE A 159 -9.51 -15.41 15.44
C PHE A 159 -10.35 -16.39 16.29
N GLY A 160 -9.72 -17.14 17.20
CA GLY A 160 -10.34 -18.26 17.90
C GLY A 160 -11.21 -17.95 19.13
N ARG A 161 -11.52 -16.70 19.50
CA ARG A 161 -12.41 -16.50 20.67
C ARG A 161 -13.28 -15.24 20.80
N ARG A 162 -13.15 -14.17 20.01
CA ARG A 162 -14.04 -12.98 20.19
C ARG A 162 -14.14 -11.91 19.09
N TYR A 163 -13.55 -12.07 17.91
CA TYR A 163 -13.52 -11.01 16.90
C TYR A 163 -14.04 -11.46 15.53
N VAL A 164 -15.34 -11.74 15.47
CA VAL A 164 -16.10 -11.95 14.22
C VAL A 164 -16.59 -10.59 13.71
N LEU A 165 -15.70 -9.73 13.22
CA LEU A 165 -16.11 -8.48 12.55
C LEU A 165 -15.21 -8.07 11.36
N SER A 166 -14.41 -8.99 10.79
CA SER A 166 -13.39 -8.59 9.81
C SER A 166 -13.35 -9.32 8.46
N PRO A 167 -14.49 -9.73 7.86
CA PRO A 167 -14.54 -9.81 6.40
C PRO A 167 -15.60 -8.92 5.73
N VAL A 168 -16.50 -8.26 6.47
CA VAL A 168 -17.63 -7.53 5.85
C VAL A 168 -17.26 -6.13 5.34
N LEU A 169 -16.09 -5.58 5.68
CA LEU A 169 -15.69 -4.23 5.29
C LEU A 169 -14.94 -4.11 3.94
N PHE A 170 -14.80 -5.20 3.18
CA PHE A 170 -13.95 -5.24 1.98
C PHE A 170 -14.61 -5.84 0.72
N LEU A 171 -15.94 -5.76 0.61
CA LEU A 171 -16.66 -5.90 -0.66
C LEU A 171 -17.37 -4.60 -1.00
#